data_AF-A0A2D4QYU7-F1
#
_entry.id   AF-A0A2D4QYU7-F1
#
_cell.length_a   1.000
_cell.length_b   1.000
_cell.length_c   1.000
_cell.angle_alpha   90.00
_cell.angle_beta   90.00
_cell.angle_gamma   90.00
#
_symmetry.space_group_name_H-M   'P 1'
#
loop_
_entity.id
_entity.type
_entity.pdbx_description
1 polymer ?
#
loop_
_entity_poly.entity_id
_entity_poly.type
_entity_poly.pdbx_seq_one_letter_code
_entity_poly.pdbx_strand_id
1 'polypeptide(L)' 'MLIKVGDNVSVNLRRKILPREGKITGIQISSTGEFGLNEYQVGEYNTDCKYTGSIDYETENGDQYWAYFSQIEKEI' A
#
# COMPACT_ATOMS: atom_id res chain seq x y z
N MET A 1 1.92 9.69 -7.10
CA MET A 1 2.57 9.57 -5.76
C MET A 1 3.57 8.43 -5.82
N LEU A 2 4.82 8.65 -5.43
CA LEU A 2 5.83 7.58 -5.38
C LEU A 2 5.81 6.95 -3.99
N ILE A 3 5.69 5.63 -3.92
CA ILE A 3 5.80 4.85 -2.68
C ILE A 3 6.96 3.87 -2.79
N LYS A 4 7.67 3.64 -1.68
CA LYS A 4 8.78 2.69 -1.60
C LYS A 4 8.68 1.81 -0.37
N VAL A 5 9.25 0.61 -0.46
CA VAL A 5 9.47 -0.23 0.72
C VAL A 5 10.36 0.53 1.69
N GLY A 6 9.89 0.67 2.92
CA GLY A 6 10.51 1.44 3.98
C GLY A 6 9.94 2.85 4.19
N ASP A 7 9.05 3.32 3.32
CA ASP A 7 8.36 4.60 3.54
C ASP A 7 7.28 4.47 4.63
N ASN A 8 7.03 5.55 5.34
CA ASN A 8 5.88 5.67 6.22
C ASN A 8 4.60 5.79 5.38
N VAL A 9 3.50 5.23 5.87
CA VAL A 9 2.21 5.24 5.19
C VAL A 9 1.08 5.47 6.17
N SER A 10 0.11 6.28 5.77
CA SER A 10 -1.21 6.41 6.42
C SER A 10 -2.25 5.67 5.58
N VAL A 11 -2.93 4.71 6.17
CA VAL A 11 -3.96 3.89 5.51
C VAL A 11 -5.33 4.22 6.09
N ASN A 12 -6.20 4.75 5.23
CA ASN A 12 -7.59 4.99 5.55
C ASN A 12 -8.39 3.68 5.57
N LEU A 13 -8.86 3.33 6.75
CA LEU A 13 -9.73 2.19 6.96
C LEU A 13 -11.17 2.71 6.97
N ARG A 14 -11.97 2.38 5.94
CA ARG A 14 -13.36 2.86 5.75
C ARG A 14 -14.29 2.81 6.98
N ARG A 15 -13.96 2.03 8.01
CA ARG A 15 -14.74 1.84 9.24
C ARG A 15 -14.09 2.42 10.50
N LYS A 16 -12.91 3.06 10.40
CA LYS A 16 -12.23 3.69 11.53
C LYS A 16 -12.23 5.21 11.38
N ILE A 17 -12.31 5.88 12.52
CA ILE A 17 -12.29 7.35 12.61
C ILE A 17 -10.90 7.90 12.33
N LEU A 18 -9.86 7.14 12.66
CA LEU A 18 -8.46 7.51 12.44
C LEU A 18 -7.82 6.55 11.44
N PRO A 19 -6.97 7.06 10.54
CA PRO A 19 -6.16 6.22 9.68
C PRO A 19 -5.20 5.39 10.53
N ARG A 20 -4.73 4.27 9.95
CA ARG A 20 -3.68 3.47 10.56
C ARG A 20 -2.36 3.84 9.91
N GLU A 21 -1.41 4.21 10.75
CA GLU A 21 -0.05 4.47 10.30
C GLU A 21 0.84 3.21 10.40
N GLY A 22 1.84 3.16 9.55
CA GLY A 22 2.88 2.14 9.60
C GLY A 22 3.96 2.40 8.57
N LYS A 23 4.81 1.40 8.36
CA LYS A 23 5.92 1.41 7.42
C LYS A 23 5.75 0.33 6.38
N ILE A 24 5.88 0.67 5.11
CA ILE A 24 5.73 -0.28 4.01
C ILE A 24 6.84 -1.33 4.10
N THR A 25 6.46 -2.61 4.08
CA THR A 25 7.37 -3.75 4.09
C THR A 25 7.37 -4.48 2.74
N GLY A 26 6.32 -4.31 1.94
CA GLY A 26 6.20 -4.90 0.61
C GLY A 26 5.26 -4.11 -0.29
N ILE A 27 5.50 -4.16 -1.60
CA ILE A 27 4.62 -3.56 -2.60
C ILE A 27 4.35 -4.62 -3.67
N GLN A 28 3.08 -4.82 -4.00
CA GLN A 28 2.64 -5.76 -5.01
C GLN A 28 1.78 -5.05 -6.05
N ILE A 29 2.04 -5.32 -7.33
CA ILE A 29 1.27 -4.78 -8.45
C ILE A 29 0.75 -5.91 -9.33
N SER A 30 -0.48 -5.76 -9.82
CA SER A 30 -1.08 -6.64 -10.81
C SER A 30 -1.04 -5.98 -12.19
N SER A 31 -0.48 -6.71 -13.15
CA SER A 31 -0.44 -6.28 -14.57
C SER A 31 -1.78 -6.44 -15.29
N THR A 32 -2.67 -7.27 -14.76
CA THR A 32 -3.99 -7.55 -15.35
C THR A 32 -5.11 -6.71 -14.73
N GLY A 33 -4.82 -6.02 -13.61
CA GLY A 33 -5.80 -5.24 -12.87
C GLY A 33 -6.60 -6.05 -11.84
N GLU A 34 -6.43 -7.37 -11.83
CA GLU A 34 -7.05 -8.29 -10.87
C GLU A 34 -6.02 -8.76 -9.84
N PHE A 35 -6.35 -8.63 -8.55
CA PHE A 35 -5.54 -9.14 -7.44
C PHE A 35 -5.56 -10.68 -7.42
N GLY A 36 -4.42 -11.30 -7.17
CA GLY A 36 -4.24 -12.76 -7.15
C GLY A 36 -3.84 -13.40 -8.51
N LEU A 37 -3.69 -12.60 -9.58
CA LEU A 37 -3.25 -13.08 -10.90
C LEU A 37 -2.11 -12.20 -11.45
N ASN A 38 -1.00 -12.83 -11.84
CA ASN A 38 0.17 -12.17 -12.42
C ASN A 38 0.65 -10.95 -11.61
N GLU A 39 0.85 -11.19 -10.31
CA GLU A 39 1.33 -10.19 -9.36
C GLU A 39 2.85 -10.16 -9.33
N TYR A 40 3.40 -8.95 -9.22
CA TYR A 40 4.82 -8.71 -9.15
C TYR A 40 5.15 -7.94 -7.89
N GLN A 41 6.14 -8.42 -7.15
CA GLN A 41 6.70 -7.70 -6.02
C GLN A 41 7.69 -6.66 -6.52
N VAL A 42 7.55 -5.43 -6.05
CA VAL A 42 8.41 -4.30 -6.45
C VAL A 42 8.95 -3.57 -5.22
N GLY A 43 10.11 -2.94 -5.34
CA GLY A 43 10.70 -2.14 -4.28
C GLY A 43 10.15 -0.71 -4.20
N GLU A 44 9.67 -0.19 -5.32
CA GLU A 44 9.07 1.13 -5.45
C GLU A 44 7.97 1.12 -6.52
N TYR A 45 6.99 2.00 -6.36
CA TYR A 45 5.89 2.13 -7.30
C TYR A 45 5.37 3.56 -7.38
N ASN A 46 5.17 4.06 -8.61
CA ASN A 46 4.48 5.32 -8.83
C ASN A 46 2.98 5.04 -9.04
N THR A 47 2.14 5.49 -8.09
CA THR A 47 0.68 5.32 -8.15
C THR A 47 0.04 5.95 -9.37
N ASP A 48 0.73 6.87 -10.05
CA ASP A 48 0.23 7.53 -11.26
C ASP A 48 0.26 6.60 -12.48
N CYS A 49 0.95 5.45 -12.38
CA CYS A 49 0.91 4.38 -13.37
C CYS A 49 -0.42 3.60 -13.37
N LYS A 50 -1.27 3.79 -12.36
CA LYS A 50 -2.65 3.25 -12.27
C LYS A 50 -2.78 1.72 -12.38
N TYR A 51 -1.70 0.96 -12.16
CA TYR A 51 -1.82 -0.47 -11.89
C TYR A 51 -2.59 -0.70 -10.60
N THR A 52 -3.44 -1.71 -10.61
CA THR A 52 -4.03 -2.26 -9.39
C THR A 52 -2.90 -2.84 -8.55
N GLY A 53 -2.87 -2.50 -7.28
CA GLY A 53 -1.83 -3.01 -6.40
C GLY A 53 -2.11 -2.70 -4.92
N SER A 54 -1.20 -3.17 -4.09
CA SER A 54 -1.33 -3.20 -2.64
C SER A 54 0.03 -3.07 -1.99
N ILE A 55 -0.03 -2.78 -0.69
CA ILE A 55 1.13 -2.73 0.18
C ILE A 55 0.92 -3.70 1.35
N ASP A 56 2.02 -4.31 1.74
CA ASP A 56 2.20 -4.85 3.08
C ASP A 56 2.85 -3.75 3.92
N TYR A 57 2.39 -3.56 5.16
CA TYR A 57 2.94 -2.57 6.07
C TYR A 57 2.89 -3.05 7.51
N GLU A 58 3.85 -2.57 8.29
CA GLU A 58 3.99 -2.89 9.71
C GLU A 58 3.74 -1.65 10.54
N THR A 59 2.90 -1.75 11.57
CA THR A 59 2.69 -0.63 12.51
C THR A 59 3.85 -0.52 13.49
N GLU A 60 3.94 0.58 14.23
CA GLU A 60 4.95 0.77 15.27
C GLU A 60 4.96 -0.36 16.33
N ASN A 61 3.81 -1.01 16.56
CA ASN A 61 3.69 -2.14 17.49
C ASN A 61 4.19 -3.47 16.92
N GLY A 62 4.67 -3.52 15.67
CA GLY A 62 5.08 -4.75 14.97
C GLY A 62 3.93 -5.54 14.35
N ASP A 63 2.70 -5.03 14.40
CA ASP A 63 1.56 -5.68 13.75
C ASP A 63 1.66 -5.51 12.22
N GLN A 64 1.57 -6.62 11.49
CA GLN A 64 1.54 -6.62 10.03
C GLN A 64 0.12 -6.52 9.48
N TYR A 65 -0.03 -5.68 8.47
CA TYR A 65 -1.27 -5.44 7.78
C TYR A 65 -1.05 -5.28 6.28
N TRP A 66 -2.16 -5.32 5.56
CA TRP A 66 -2.20 -5.18 4.12
C TRP A 66 -3.27 -4.17 3.71
N ALA A 67 -3.03 -3.42 2.62
CA ALA A 67 -3.97 -2.44 2.09
C ALA A 67 -3.80 -2.18 0.59
N TYR A 68 -4.90 -1.86 -0.09
CA TYR A 68 -4.85 -1.41 -1.49
C TYR A 68 -4.26 0.01 -1.60
N PHE A 69 -3.68 0.34 -2.75
CA PHE A 69 -3.21 1.71 -3.04
C PHE A 69 -4.31 2.78 -2.91
N SER A 70 -5.57 2.41 -3.18
CA SER A 70 -6.73 3.30 -3.04
C SER A 70 -7.07 3.66 -1.60
N GLN A 71 -6.51 2.94 -0.63
CA GLN A 71 -6.69 3.20 0.79
C GLN A 71 -5.55 4.03 1.38
N ILE A 72 -4.47 4.26 0.63
CA ILE A 72 -3.38 5.12 1.08
C ILE A 72 -3.86 6.56 1.02
N GLU A 73 -3.72 7.27 2.13
CA GLU A 73 -3.98 8.70 2.14
C GLU A 73 -2.90 9.40 1.33
N LYS A 74 -3.33 10.12 0.29
CA LYS A 74 -2.44 11.06 -0.40
C LYS A 74 -2.36 12.28 0.51
N GLU A 75 -1.18 12.63 1.00
CA GLU A 75 -0.97 14.00 1.46
C GLU A 75 -1.38 14.94 0.30
N ILE A 76 -2.38 15.79 0.54
CA ILE A 76 -2.97 16.73 -0.42
C ILE A 76 -2.10 17.97 -0.51
#